data_AF-A0A841BS47-F1
#
_entry.id   AF-A0A841BS47-F1
#
_cell.length_a   1.000
_cell.length_b   1.000
_cell.length_c   1.000
_cell.angle_alpha   90.00
_cell.angle_beta   90.00
_cell.angle_gamma   90.00
#
_symmetry.space_group_name_H-M   'P 1'
#
loop_
_entity.id
_entity.type
_entity.pdbx_description
1 polymer ?
#
loop_
_entity_poly.entity_id
_entity_poly.type
_entity_poly.pdbx_seq_one_letter_code
_entity_poly.pdbx_strand_id
1 'polypeptide(L)'
;MKDETPPDNLREVLLESVPPLGEPADRIGDVGRRVRRARTRTIMATVATTVLVGAVALGVPTLWRGTTPQPVADTTAPVFDAARCPVAPAKQSGELVDKPGALVPDGALSVSLCELPLDPAAGTVPTPRTVTLRPGELVAALNALPTKEEVAAKLGQPFNHGCTMIGFAEDLSLVLTYADRAQVTVALDRNCGTAIADGRTRFMSGSSKFSPTLLDGFVGLYREQLAASTDAATVQAPACPATLTQAAVSGMTANTDARDGIARNRGSVDVFAPSALVEVRACRYLAGSGGTLKLTAQHAERSAAPAVRDLLNEATKVRENTDAEGGSTVTNLAGCAVDVAIGSLDVIWIADATGAVSEVRVLRAPCAEVRRAGMGGLVVLPELAGQLDGWLR
;
A
#
# COMPACT_ATOMS: atom_id res chain seq x y z
N MET A 1 34.80 -69.14 6.46
CA MET A 1 34.35 -68.19 5.42
C MET A 1 33.30 -67.31 6.07
N LYS A 2 33.72 -66.34 6.90
CA LYS A 2 34.04 -64.94 6.57
C LYS A 2 32.88 -64.21 5.89
N ASP A 3 31.99 -63.72 6.76
CA ASP A 3 31.12 -62.55 6.57
C ASP A 3 31.98 -61.31 6.29
N GLU A 4 31.63 -60.56 5.24
CA GLU A 4 32.07 -59.17 5.04
C GLU A 4 30.88 -58.36 4.48
N THR A 5 30.26 -57.59 5.36
CA THR A 5 29.33 -56.48 5.08
C THR A 5 30.15 -55.25 4.66
N PRO A 6 29.81 -54.52 3.58
CA PRO A 6 30.48 -53.26 3.24
C PRO A 6 29.93 -52.07 4.05
N PRO A 7 30.73 -51.02 4.31
CA PRO A 7 30.51 -50.11 5.45
C PRO A 7 29.69 -48.83 5.16
N ASP A 8 28.97 -48.42 6.21
CA ASP A 8 28.13 -47.22 6.38
C ASP A 8 28.89 -45.87 6.50
N ASN A 9 30.00 -45.67 5.78
CA ASN A 9 30.93 -44.56 6.08
C ASN A 9 30.96 -43.38 5.09
N LEU A 10 29.83 -43.04 4.47
CA LEU A 10 29.70 -41.77 3.73
C LEU A 10 29.37 -40.57 4.62
N ARG A 11 28.80 -40.80 5.81
CA ARG A 11 28.40 -39.74 6.75
C ARG A 11 29.56 -39.19 7.58
N GLU A 12 30.54 -40.03 7.92
CA GLU A 12 31.75 -39.60 8.64
C GLU A 12 32.68 -38.75 7.76
N VAL A 13 32.84 -39.10 6.48
CA VAL A 13 33.71 -38.37 5.54
C VAL A 13 33.18 -36.95 5.24
N LEU A 14 31.86 -36.76 5.29
CA LEU A 14 31.24 -35.43 5.12
C LEU A 14 31.29 -34.56 6.37
N LEU A 15 31.48 -35.14 7.56
CA LEU A 15 31.58 -34.39 8.82
C LEU A 15 33.01 -33.91 9.13
N GLU A 16 34.04 -34.59 8.63
CA GLU A 16 35.45 -34.15 8.82
C GLU A 16 35.93 -33.07 7.83
N SER A 17 35.18 -32.82 6.75
CA SER A 17 35.60 -31.91 5.68
C SER A 17 35.23 -30.43 5.89
N VAL A 18 34.65 -30.06 7.04
CA VAL A 18 34.22 -28.68 7.32
C VAL A 18 35.14 -28.07 8.39
N PRO A 19 36.02 -27.12 8.04
CA PRO A 19 36.84 -26.43 9.04
C PRO A 19 35.94 -25.64 10.01
N PRO A 20 36.29 -25.58 11.31
CA PRO A 20 35.50 -24.84 12.29
C PRO A 20 35.47 -23.36 11.89
N LEU A 21 34.27 -22.86 11.60
CA LEU A 21 34.03 -21.44 11.44
C LEU A 21 34.30 -20.75 12.77
N GLY A 22 35.26 -19.82 12.79
CA GLY A 22 35.54 -19.00 13.96
C GLY A 22 34.27 -18.31 14.46
N GLU A 23 34.10 -18.27 15.78
CA GLU A 23 32.92 -17.69 16.43
C GLU A 23 32.60 -16.30 15.84
N PRO A 24 31.40 -16.09 15.29
CA PRO A 24 30.99 -14.76 14.88
C PRO A 24 30.84 -13.91 16.13
N ALA A 25 31.49 -12.74 16.16
CA ALA A 25 31.29 -11.75 17.20
C ALA A 25 29.78 -11.55 17.41
N ASP A 26 29.30 -11.83 18.62
CA ASP A 26 27.90 -11.73 19.03
C ASP A 26 27.39 -10.28 18.89
N ARG A 27 27.04 -9.90 17.66
CA ARG A 27 26.50 -8.58 17.32
C ARG A 27 25.06 -8.43 17.83
N ILE A 28 24.35 -9.53 18.10
CA ILE A 28 22.97 -9.50 18.61
C ILE A 28 22.96 -9.17 20.11
N GLY A 29 23.88 -9.76 20.89
CA GLY A 29 24.11 -9.40 22.28
C GLY A 29 24.66 -7.98 22.46
N ASP A 30 25.44 -7.46 21.50
CA ASP A 30 25.97 -6.10 21.54
C ASP A 30 24.92 -5.02 21.22
N VAL A 31 23.99 -5.30 20.30
CA VAL A 31 22.84 -4.42 20.03
C VAL A 31 21.85 -4.44 21.20
N GLY A 32 21.58 -5.61 21.80
CA GLY A 32 20.74 -5.71 23.00
C GLY A 32 21.29 -4.95 24.21
N ARG A 33 22.63 -4.92 24.37
CA ARG A 33 23.31 -4.16 25.43
C ARG A 33 23.33 -2.65 25.18
N ARG A 34 23.42 -2.19 23.92
CA ARG A 34 23.33 -0.76 23.56
C ARG A 34 21.90 -0.23 23.75
N VAL A 35 20.88 -1.02 23.40
CA VAL A 35 19.48 -0.64 23.58
C VAL A 35 19.07 -0.59 25.06
N ARG A 36 19.56 -1.52 25.90
CA ARG A 36 19.34 -1.41 27.36
C ARG A 36 20.05 -0.21 27.99
N ARG A 37 21.31 0.06 27.63
CA ARG A 37 22.05 1.23 28.17
C ARG A 37 21.47 2.58 27.73
N ALA A 38 20.82 2.66 26.58
CA ALA A 38 20.09 3.86 26.15
C ALA A 38 18.79 4.05 26.97
N ARG A 39 18.07 2.96 27.26
CA ARG A 39 16.80 3.01 28.02
C ARG A 39 16.98 3.28 29.52
N THR A 40 18.14 2.95 30.11
CA THR A 40 18.44 3.28 31.52
C THR A 40 19.06 4.67 31.71
N ARG A 41 19.45 5.37 30.63
CA ARG A 41 20.00 6.75 30.72
C ARG A 41 18.96 7.86 30.56
N THR A 42 17.74 7.55 30.12
CA THR A 42 16.64 8.54 30.00
C THR A 42 15.75 8.66 31.24
N ILE A 43 16.06 7.96 32.34
CA ILE A 43 15.28 8.03 33.60
C ILE A 43 16.03 8.77 34.73
N MET A 44 17.26 9.24 34.50
CA MET A 44 18.06 9.92 35.55
C MET A 44 18.55 11.29 35.08
N ALA A 45 17.62 12.20 34.74
CA ALA A 45 17.97 13.62 34.51
C ALA A 45 16.81 14.58 34.82
N THR A 46 16.20 14.44 36.00
CA THR A 46 15.50 15.55 36.66
C THR A 46 15.33 15.17 38.12
N VAL A 47 16.24 15.62 39.00
CA VAL A 47 15.95 16.21 40.33
C VAL A 47 17.25 16.84 40.87
N ALA A 48 17.42 18.13 40.59
CA ALA A 48 18.10 19.14 41.41
C ALA A 48 17.46 20.44 40.91
N THR A 49 16.83 21.32 41.69
CA THR A 49 16.99 21.69 43.08
C THR A 49 15.84 22.66 43.35
N THR A 50 15.07 22.52 44.44
CA THR A 50 14.58 23.68 45.21
C THR A 50 14.14 23.20 46.59
N VAL A 51 14.66 23.90 47.58
CA VAL A 51 14.63 23.66 49.02
C VAL A 51 13.81 24.78 49.66
N LEU A 52 13.06 24.43 50.73
CA LEU A 52 12.45 25.31 51.76
C LEU A 52 11.23 26.17 51.30
N VAL A 53 10.12 26.39 52.02
CA VAL A 53 9.67 26.33 53.44
C VAL A 53 8.13 26.14 53.34
N GLY A 54 7.41 25.23 54.02
CA GLY A 54 7.17 25.13 55.46
C GLY A 54 5.79 25.72 55.84
N ALA A 55 4.97 24.89 56.50
CA ALA A 55 3.86 25.20 57.42
C ALA A 55 2.40 24.86 57.03
N VAL A 56 1.92 23.77 57.65
CA VAL A 56 0.74 23.66 58.55
C VAL A 56 -0.71 23.69 58.00
N ALA A 57 -1.41 22.60 58.36
CA ALA A 57 -2.83 22.44 58.77
C ALA A 57 -3.96 22.24 57.73
N LEU A 58 -4.56 21.04 57.84
CA LEU A 58 -5.99 20.75 58.07
C LEU A 58 -7.05 21.59 57.32
N GLY A 59 -7.90 20.92 56.54
CA GLY A 59 -9.30 21.35 56.31
C GLY A 59 -9.79 21.30 54.87
N VAL A 60 -10.69 20.36 54.58
CA VAL A 60 -11.63 20.34 53.44
C VAL A 60 -12.66 21.49 53.62
N PRO A 61 -13.51 21.88 52.65
CA PRO A 61 -13.36 22.26 51.24
C PRO A 61 -13.78 23.73 51.01
N THR A 62 -13.28 24.43 49.98
CA THR A 62 -14.01 25.60 49.45
C THR A 62 -13.93 25.72 47.94
N LEU A 63 -15.14 25.84 47.38
CA LEU A 63 -15.49 26.37 46.06
C LEU A 63 -14.48 27.41 45.55
N TRP A 64 -13.91 27.21 44.37
CA TRP A 64 -13.42 28.31 43.54
C TRP A 64 -13.68 28.00 42.07
N ARG A 65 -14.51 28.86 41.46
CA ARG A 65 -14.49 29.14 40.03
C ARG A 65 -13.07 29.60 39.68
N GLY A 66 -12.39 28.85 38.83
CA GLY A 66 -11.10 29.24 38.26
C GLY A 66 -11.01 28.64 36.87
N THR A 67 -11.17 29.50 35.87
CA THR A 67 -10.71 29.36 34.48
C THR A 67 -10.50 27.94 33.97
N THR A 68 -11.42 27.48 33.11
CA THR A 68 -11.08 26.47 32.11
C THR A 68 -9.71 26.83 31.53
N PRO A 69 -8.71 25.93 31.58
CA PRO A 69 -7.51 26.13 30.78
C PRO A 69 -8.01 26.24 29.36
N GLN A 70 -7.93 27.43 28.75
CA GLN A 70 -8.00 27.48 27.30
C GLN A 70 -6.91 26.53 26.83
N PRO A 71 -7.23 25.49 26.02
CA PRO A 71 -6.19 24.74 25.38
C PRO A 71 -5.36 25.77 24.61
N VAL A 72 -4.11 25.92 25.02
CA VAL A 72 -3.13 26.69 24.25
C VAL A 72 -3.14 26.01 22.89
N ALA A 73 -3.64 26.73 21.88
CA ALA A 73 -3.52 26.28 20.50
C ALA A 73 -2.03 26.02 20.27
N ASP A 74 -1.65 24.75 20.12
CA ASP A 74 -0.31 24.37 19.71
C ASP A 74 -0.13 24.96 18.30
N THR A 75 0.51 26.13 18.28
CA THR A 75 0.54 27.09 17.17
C THR A 75 1.76 26.85 16.28
N THR A 76 2.29 25.62 16.31
CA THR A 76 3.31 25.23 15.34
C THR A 76 2.63 25.01 14.00
N ALA A 77 2.64 26.06 13.18
CA ALA A 77 2.20 25.97 11.79
C ALA A 77 2.91 24.77 11.13
N PRO A 78 2.19 23.95 10.34
CA PRO A 78 2.78 22.80 9.69
C PRO A 78 3.98 23.24 8.84
N VAL A 79 5.09 22.53 8.99
CA VAL A 79 6.29 22.73 8.18
C VAL A 79 6.13 21.91 6.90
N PHE A 80 6.37 22.56 5.76
CA PHE A 80 6.22 21.95 4.45
C PHE A 80 7.57 21.86 3.73
N ASP A 81 7.73 20.84 2.88
CA ASP A 81 8.86 20.72 1.98
C ASP A 81 8.72 21.63 0.73
N ALA A 82 9.68 21.54 -0.19
CA ALA A 82 9.65 22.27 -1.45
C ALA A 82 8.46 21.88 -2.36
N ALA A 83 7.93 20.67 -2.21
CA ALA A 83 6.75 20.17 -2.90
C ALA A 83 5.44 20.52 -2.17
N ARG A 84 5.53 21.32 -1.08
CA ARG A 84 4.43 21.77 -0.21
C ARG A 84 3.75 20.65 0.57
N CYS A 85 4.41 19.51 0.77
CA CYS A 85 3.92 18.44 1.61
C CYS A 85 4.41 18.56 3.05
N PRO A 86 3.62 18.13 4.05
CA PRO A 86 4.06 18.14 5.44
C PRO A 86 5.33 17.28 5.63
N VAL A 87 6.34 17.81 6.33
CA VAL A 87 7.59 17.06 6.63
C VAL A 87 7.53 16.25 7.93
N ALA A 88 6.43 16.37 8.66
CA ALA A 88 6.17 15.64 9.88
C ALA A 88 4.70 15.21 9.89
N PRO A 89 4.38 14.09 10.58
CA PRO A 89 2.99 13.71 10.80
C PRO A 89 2.20 14.89 11.35
N ALA A 90 1.02 15.16 10.79
CA ALA A 90 0.14 16.14 11.39
C ALA A 90 -0.15 15.69 12.83
N LYS A 91 0.17 16.52 13.82
CA LYS A 91 -0.17 16.21 15.21
C LYS A 91 -1.67 16.05 15.30
N GLN A 92 -2.13 14.82 15.48
CA GLN A 92 -3.52 14.51 15.80
C GLN A 92 -3.79 14.86 17.26
N SER A 93 -3.66 16.15 17.62
CA SER A 93 -3.94 16.59 18.98
C SER A 93 -5.41 16.97 19.07
N GLY A 94 -6.20 16.06 19.62
CA GLY A 94 -7.58 16.33 20.03
C GLY A 94 -8.33 15.05 20.34
N GLU A 95 -9.28 15.12 21.27
CA GLU A 95 -10.46 14.26 21.18
C GLU A 95 -10.99 14.35 19.73
N LEU A 96 -11.58 13.29 19.19
CA LEU A 96 -12.27 13.33 17.89
C LEU A 96 -13.48 14.28 18.01
N VAL A 97 -13.23 15.58 18.08
CA VAL A 97 -14.23 16.62 18.28
C VAL A 97 -14.84 16.90 16.92
N ASP A 98 -16.11 16.57 16.79
CA ASP A 98 -16.88 16.95 15.63
C ASP A 98 -17.32 18.42 15.76
N LYS A 99 -16.47 19.34 15.28
CA LYS A 99 -16.89 20.74 15.13
C LYS A 99 -17.83 20.87 13.92
N PRO A 100 -18.94 21.64 14.04
CA PRO A 100 -19.82 21.93 12.92
C PRO A 100 -19.10 22.63 11.74
N GLY A 101 -19.67 22.47 10.53
CA GLY A 101 -19.24 23.14 9.30
C GLY A 101 -18.53 22.23 8.29
N ALA A 102 -18.11 22.81 7.17
CA ALA A 102 -17.34 22.10 6.14
C ALA A 102 -15.95 21.69 6.66
N LEU A 103 -15.45 20.53 6.24
CA LEU A 103 -14.11 20.05 6.59
C LEU A 103 -13.04 20.95 5.95
N VAL A 104 -13.25 21.35 4.70
CA VAL A 104 -12.38 22.23 3.93
C VAL A 104 -13.19 23.32 3.22
N PRO A 105 -12.63 24.52 3.00
CA PRO A 105 -13.30 25.56 2.21
C PRO A 105 -13.44 25.19 0.73
N ASP A 106 -14.45 25.74 0.08
CA ASP A 106 -14.60 25.69 -1.38
C ASP A 106 -13.53 26.50 -2.11
N GLY A 107 -13.39 26.26 -3.43
CA GLY A 107 -12.54 27.06 -4.31
C GLY A 107 -11.07 26.62 -4.36
N ALA A 108 -10.76 25.37 -4.02
CA ALA A 108 -9.42 24.82 -4.19
C ALA A 108 -9.01 24.85 -5.67
N LEU A 109 -7.78 25.29 -5.96
CA LEU A 109 -7.17 25.28 -7.28
C LEU A 109 -6.48 23.95 -7.58
N SER A 110 -5.99 23.28 -6.55
CA SER A 110 -5.40 21.95 -6.66
C SER A 110 -5.54 21.20 -5.34
N VAL A 111 -5.49 19.87 -5.43
CA VAL A 111 -5.40 18.96 -4.30
C VAL A 111 -4.21 18.04 -4.53
N SER A 112 -3.27 18.01 -3.58
CA SER A 112 -2.08 17.16 -3.66
C SER A 112 -2.15 16.07 -2.61
N LEU A 113 -1.92 14.82 -3.00
CA LEU A 113 -1.73 13.71 -2.08
C LEU A 113 -0.24 13.60 -1.72
N CYS A 114 0.02 13.71 -0.43
CA CYS A 114 1.33 13.62 0.19
C CYS A 114 1.45 12.30 0.96
N GLU A 115 2.54 11.57 0.73
CA GLU A 115 2.90 10.34 1.44
C GLU A 115 4.17 10.60 2.25
N LEU A 116 4.03 10.58 3.58
CA LEU A 116 5.16 10.74 4.49
C LEU A 116 5.56 9.35 5.01
N PRO A 117 6.76 8.82 4.69
CA PRO A 117 7.21 7.54 5.21
C PRO A 117 7.38 7.59 6.73
N LEU A 118 6.82 6.59 7.42
CA LEU A 118 6.92 6.45 8.88
C LEU A 118 8.22 5.78 9.32
N ASP A 119 8.86 5.02 8.43
CA ASP A 119 10.22 4.50 8.64
C ASP A 119 11.24 5.47 8.02
N PRO A 120 12.09 6.14 8.82
CA PRO A 120 13.11 7.04 8.30
C PRO A 120 14.18 6.34 7.44
N ALA A 121 14.26 5.00 7.48
CA ALA A 121 15.11 4.20 6.60
C ALA A 121 14.46 3.87 5.25
N ALA A 122 13.18 4.22 5.02
CA ALA A 122 12.41 3.83 3.84
C ALA A 122 12.87 4.48 2.51
N GLY A 123 13.87 5.37 2.53
CA GLY A 123 14.43 5.98 1.32
C GLY A 123 13.74 7.30 0.95
N THR A 124 13.60 7.55 -0.36
CA THR A 124 13.15 8.84 -0.91
C THR A 124 11.64 9.04 -0.73
N VAL A 125 11.23 10.21 -0.25
CA VAL A 125 9.81 10.62 -0.17
C VAL A 125 9.21 10.65 -1.59
N PRO A 126 8.06 10.01 -1.85
CA PRO A 126 7.40 10.07 -3.14
C PRO A 126 7.09 11.51 -3.56
N THR A 127 7.19 11.79 -4.86
CA THR A 127 6.73 13.09 -5.38
C THR A 127 5.21 13.19 -5.22
N PRO A 128 4.67 14.29 -4.69
CA PRO A 128 3.24 14.41 -4.44
C PRO A 128 2.45 14.30 -5.72
N ARG A 129 1.35 13.53 -5.68
CA ARG A 129 0.42 13.45 -6.80
C ARG A 129 -0.53 14.62 -6.71
N THR A 130 -0.72 15.36 -7.80
CA THR A 130 -1.54 16.59 -7.77
C THR A 130 -2.68 16.53 -8.78
N VAL A 131 -3.90 16.71 -8.29
CA VAL A 131 -5.10 16.91 -9.09
C VAL A 131 -5.36 18.40 -9.22
N THR A 132 -5.35 18.88 -10.46
CA THR A 132 -5.72 20.24 -10.87
C THR A 132 -6.98 20.23 -11.74
N LEU A 133 -7.31 19.08 -12.33
CA LEU A 133 -8.56 18.84 -13.01
C LEU A 133 -9.68 18.63 -11.98
N ARG A 134 -10.67 19.54 -11.97
CA ARG A 134 -11.88 19.44 -11.13
C ARG A 134 -11.60 19.22 -9.63
N PRO A 135 -10.70 19.99 -8.99
CA PRO A 135 -10.42 19.88 -7.55
C PRO A 135 -11.67 20.10 -6.67
N GLY A 136 -12.69 20.80 -7.19
CA GLY A 136 -13.98 20.96 -6.52
C GLY A 136 -14.73 19.66 -6.26
N GLU A 137 -14.54 18.62 -7.07
CA GLU A 137 -15.15 17.30 -6.81
C GLU A 137 -14.55 16.63 -5.57
N LEU A 138 -13.24 16.80 -5.34
CA LEU A 138 -12.55 16.29 -4.14
C LEU A 138 -12.93 17.09 -2.90
N VAL A 139 -13.07 18.41 -3.02
CA VAL A 139 -13.59 19.27 -1.95
C VAL A 139 -15.00 18.83 -1.56
N ALA A 140 -15.88 18.60 -2.54
CA ALA A 140 -17.23 18.12 -2.30
C ALA A 140 -17.22 16.74 -1.61
N ALA A 141 -16.37 15.81 -2.06
CA ALA A 141 -16.23 14.50 -1.44
C ALA A 141 -15.73 14.57 0.01
N LEU A 142 -14.74 15.43 0.30
CA LEU A 142 -14.23 15.68 1.65
C LEU A 142 -15.31 16.26 2.57
N ASN A 143 -16.08 17.22 2.05
CA ASN A 143 -17.14 17.89 2.81
C ASN A 143 -18.41 17.03 2.97
N ALA A 144 -18.60 16.01 2.13
CA ALA A 144 -19.68 15.03 2.22
C ALA A 144 -19.36 13.83 3.14
N LEU A 145 -18.13 13.74 3.67
CA LEU A 145 -17.80 12.70 4.64
C LEU A 145 -18.67 12.87 5.90
N PRO A 146 -19.21 11.77 6.47
CA PRO A 146 -20.11 11.87 7.60
C PRO A 146 -19.42 12.27 8.90
N THR A 147 -20.19 12.87 9.80
CA THR A 147 -19.78 13.11 11.19
C THR A 147 -19.97 11.87 12.07
N LYS A 148 -19.50 11.93 13.33
CA LYS A 148 -19.68 10.83 14.29
C LYS A 148 -21.16 10.55 14.55
N GLU A 149 -21.94 11.62 14.70
CA GLU A 149 -23.35 11.62 14.98
C GLU A 149 -24.14 11.06 13.80
N GLU A 150 -23.78 11.44 12.57
CA GLU A 150 -24.39 10.89 11.35
C GLU A 150 -24.11 9.39 11.18
N VAL A 151 -22.89 8.93 11.48
CA VAL A 151 -22.56 7.50 11.50
C VAL A 151 -23.35 6.77 12.59
N ALA A 152 -23.39 7.31 13.81
CA ALA A 152 -24.14 6.72 14.92
C ALA A 152 -25.64 6.62 14.61
N ALA A 153 -26.23 7.68 14.04
CA ALA A 153 -27.62 7.71 13.62
C ALA A 153 -27.90 6.65 12.56
N LYS A 154 -27.02 6.50 11.55
CA LYS A 154 -27.14 5.47 10.51
C LYS A 154 -27.06 4.05 11.06
N LEU A 155 -26.24 3.82 12.09
CA LEU A 155 -26.09 2.52 12.74
C LEU A 155 -27.18 2.22 13.78
N GLY A 156 -27.97 3.22 14.18
CA GLY A 156 -28.97 3.08 15.24
C GLY A 156 -28.39 2.82 16.63
N GLN A 157 -27.10 3.07 16.83
CA GLN A 157 -26.38 2.83 18.07
C GLN A 157 -25.20 3.80 18.23
N PRO A 158 -24.71 4.04 19.46
CA PRO A 158 -23.54 4.88 19.68
C PRO A 158 -22.35 4.36 18.86
N PHE A 159 -21.77 5.24 18.04
CA PHE A 159 -20.59 4.91 17.27
C PHE A 159 -19.34 5.04 18.14
N ASN A 160 -18.92 3.90 18.69
CA ASN A 160 -17.62 3.76 19.35
C ASN A 160 -16.58 3.43 18.29
N HIS A 161 -15.95 4.48 17.77
CA HIS A 161 -14.89 4.34 16.79
C HIS A 161 -13.66 3.67 17.41
N GLY A 162 -13.30 2.48 16.92
CA GLY A 162 -12.07 1.78 17.27
C GLY A 162 -11.12 1.80 16.08
N CYS A 163 -9.86 2.19 16.30
CA CYS A 163 -8.82 2.07 15.29
C CYS A 163 -8.37 0.61 15.19
N THR A 164 -8.13 0.14 13.97
CA THR A 164 -7.89 -1.28 13.67
C THR A 164 -6.55 -1.83 14.16
N MET A 165 -5.70 -0.99 14.77
CA MET A 165 -4.29 -1.26 15.12
C MET A 165 -3.47 -1.78 13.91
N ILE A 166 -3.86 -1.41 12.69
CA ILE A 166 -3.10 -1.74 11.48
C ILE A 166 -2.00 -0.69 11.33
N GLY A 167 -0.74 -1.14 11.34
CA GLY A 167 0.40 -0.30 11.01
C GLY A 167 0.48 -0.08 9.51
N PHE A 168 0.48 1.18 9.08
CA PHE A 168 0.81 1.58 7.72
C PHE A 168 2.28 1.99 7.65
N ALA A 169 2.89 1.87 6.46
CA ALA A 169 4.28 2.31 6.26
C ALA A 169 4.41 3.83 6.10
N GLU A 170 3.30 4.52 5.85
CA GLU A 170 3.23 5.92 5.46
C GLU A 170 2.02 6.61 6.12
N ASP A 171 2.20 7.88 6.45
CA ASP A 171 1.14 8.81 6.80
C ASP A 171 0.68 9.55 5.54
N LEU A 172 -0.64 9.60 5.34
CA LEU A 172 -1.23 10.28 4.18
C LEU A 172 -1.82 11.63 4.57
N SER A 173 -1.66 12.61 3.69
CA SER A 173 -2.37 13.88 3.79
C SER A 173 -2.77 14.43 2.43
N LEU A 174 -3.91 15.14 2.38
CA LEU A 174 -4.32 15.93 1.23
C LEU A 174 -4.01 17.41 1.51
N VAL A 175 -3.26 18.04 0.62
CA VAL A 175 -2.94 19.47 0.68
C VAL A 175 -3.73 20.20 -0.39
N LEU A 176 -4.67 21.05 0.04
CA LEU A 176 -5.51 21.87 -0.82
C LEU A 176 -4.88 23.25 -0.96
N THR A 177 -4.61 23.65 -2.20
CA THR A 177 -4.05 24.98 -2.53
C THR A 177 -5.14 25.89 -3.06
N TYR A 178 -5.15 27.14 -2.62
CA TYR A 178 -6.14 28.16 -2.97
C TYR A 178 -5.45 29.42 -3.54
N ALA A 179 -6.20 30.27 -4.24
CA ALA A 179 -5.69 31.52 -4.79
C ALA A 179 -5.55 32.63 -3.73
N ASP A 180 -6.49 32.68 -2.80
CA ASP A 180 -6.80 33.84 -1.95
C ASP A 180 -6.53 33.60 -0.46
N ARG A 181 -5.98 32.44 -0.10
CA ARG A 181 -5.81 32.01 1.29
C ARG A 181 -4.66 31.02 1.46
N ALA A 182 -4.32 30.77 2.72
CA ALA A 182 -3.36 29.73 3.08
C ALA A 182 -3.86 28.34 2.66
N GLN A 183 -2.91 27.45 2.36
CA GLN A 183 -3.21 26.06 2.06
C GLN A 183 -3.84 25.34 3.27
N VAL A 184 -4.72 24.38 2.98
CA VAL A 184 -5.37 23.56 4.00
C VAL A 184 -4.83 22.14 3.88
N THR A 185 -4.34 21.60 5.00
CA THR A 185 -3.91 20.21 5.10
C THR A 185 -5.00 19.39 5.76
N VAL A 186 -5.44 18.32 5.10
CA VAL A 186 -6.31 17.29 5.65
C VAL A 186 -5.46 16.06 5.96
N ALA A 187 -5.30 15.75 7.24
CA ALA A 187 -4.64 14.51 7.66
C ALA A 187 -5.59 13.33 7.44
N LEU A 188 -5.10 12.26 6.82
CA LEU A 188 -5.87 11.05 6.57
C LEU A 188 -5.35 9.93 7.48
N ASP A 189 -6.11 9.60 8.51
CA ASP A 189 -5.81 8.46 9.35
C ASP A 189 -6.48 7.21 8.76
N ARG A 190 -5.67 6.34 8.16
CA ARG A 190 -6.17 5.08 7.58
C ARG A 190 -6.48 4.03 8.64
N ASN A 191 -5.82 4.08 9.79
CA ASN A 191 -6.01 3.12 10.88
C ASN A 191 -7.33 3.37 11.62
N CYS A 192 -7.66 4.64 11.78
CA CYS A 192 -8.91 5.12 12.35
C CYS A 192 -9.96 5.50 11.27
N GLY A 193 -9.62 5.43 9.98
CA GLY A 193 -10.57 5.81 8.92
C GLY A 193 -11.16 7.22 9.08
N THR A 194 -10.33 8.19 9.46
CA THR A 194 -10.75 9.59 9.67
C THR A 194 -10.00 10.57 8.77
N ALA A 195 -10.67 11.66 8.43
CA ALA A 195 -10.09 12.83 7.77
C ALA A 195 -10.19 14.02 8.73
N ILE A 196 -9.07 14.70 8.98
CA ILE A 196 -8.95 15.72 10.03
C ILE A 196 -8.37 17.01 9.45
N ALA A 197 -9.06 18.14 9.65
CA ALA A 197 -8.58 19.47 9.29
C ALA A 197 -9.20 20.54 10.20
N ASP A 198 -8.40 21.53 10.64
CA ASP A 198 -8.86 22.68 11.43
C ASP A 198 -9.73 22.30 12.66
N GLY A 199 -9.34 21.21 13.35
CA GLY A 199 -10.07 20.67 14.50
C GLY A 199 -11.46 20.11 14.18
N ARG A 200 -11.76 19.84 12.91
CA ARG A 200 -12.93 19.07 12.45
C ARG A 200 -12.47 17.66 12.11
N THR A 201 -13.29 16.68 12.48
CA THR A 201 -13.06 15.27 12.17
C THR A 201 -14.23 14.75 11.36
N ARG A 202 -13.96 14.12 10.22
CA ARG A 202 -14.95 13.38 9.45
C ARG A 202 -14.54 11.93 9.33
N PHE A 203 -15.53 11.05 9.23
CA PHE A 203 -15.30 9.63 9.16
C PHE A 203 -15.33 9.20 7.71
N MET A 204 -14.23 8.63 7.25
CA MET A 204 -14.20 7.94 5.97
C MET A 204 -15.08 6.66 6.03
N SER A 205 -15.54 6.24 7.24
CA SER A 205 -16.33 5.02 7.57
C SER A 205 -15.55 3.74 7.26
N GLY A 206 -15.59 2.60 7.96
CA GLY A 206 -16.38 2.07 9.08
C GLY A 206 -16.58 0.55 8.86
N SER A 207 -15.86 -0.31 9.60
CA SER A 207 -15.77 -1.79 9.45
C SER A 207 -15.35 -2.31 8.06
N SER A 208 -14.05 -2.55 7.86
CA SER A 208 -13.36 -3.42 6.85
C SER A 208 -13.81 -3.47 5.37
N LYS A 209 -14.92 -2.85 4.98
CA LYS A 209 -15.56 -2.82 3.65
C LYS A 209 -15.99 -1.42 3.22
N PHE A 210 -15.65 -0.39 4.00
CA PHE A 210 -15.87 1.02 3.73
C PHE A 210 -14.59 1.73 4.19
N SER A 211 -14.00 2.73 3.55
CA SER A 211 -14.30 3.40 2.28
C SER A 211 -12.98 3.73 1.59
N PRO A 212 -12.57 2.94 0.59
CA PRO A 212 -11.51 3.37 -0.32
C PRO A 212 -11.96 4.57 -1.18
N THR A 213 -13.23 5.01 -1.10
CA THR A 213 -13.84 6.03 -1.99
C THR A 213 -13.14 7.39 -2.07
N LEU A 214 -12.61 7.95 -0.96
CA LEU A 214 -11.98 9.28 -1.03
C LEU A 214 -10.64 9.21 -1.77
N LEU A 215 -9.80 8.26 -1.38
CA LEU A 215 -8.50 8.03 -2.04
C LEU A 215 -8.70 7.47 -3.44
N ASP A 216 -9.65 6.55 -3.65
CA ASP A 216 -10.02 6.05 -4.97
C ASP A 216 -10.54 7.17 -5.87
N GLY A 217 -11.36 8.08 -5.34
CA GLY A 217 -11.84 9.26 -6.04
C GLY A 217 -10.71 10.20 -6.44
N PHE A 218 -9.78 10.47 -5.51
CA PHE A 218 -8.54 11.20 -5.80
C PHE A 218 -7.74 10.53 -6.93
N VAL A 219 -7.49 9.23 -6.80
CA VAL A 219 -6.71 8.46 -7.75
C VAL A 219 -7.41 8.38 -9.11
N GLY A 220 -8.74 8.27 -9.13
CA GLY A 220 -9.55 8.31 -10.34
C GLY A 220 -9.37 9.62 -11.10
N LEU A 221 -9.57 10.76 -10.43
CA LEU A 221 -9.36 12.08 -11.03
C LEU A 221 -7.91 12.31 -11.47
N TYR A 222 -6.95 11.84 -10.69
CA TYR A 222 -5.54 11.90 -11.05
C TYR A 222 -5.24 11.10 -12.32
N ARG A 223 -5.80 9.89 -12.45
CA ARG A 223 -5.69 9.08 -13.67
C ARG A 223 -6.36 9.73 -14.86
N GLU A 224 -7.54 10.30 -14.70
CA GLU A 224 -8.22 11.03 -15.78
C GLU A 224 -7.39 12.23 -16.27
N GLN A 225 -6.78 12.98 -15.34
CA GLN A 225 -5.86 14.06 -15.69
C GLN A 225 -4.62 13.55 -16.44
N LEU A 226 -4.03 12.43 -16.00
CA LEU A 226 -2.90 11.82 -16.71
C LEU A 226 -3.31 11.35 -18.11
N ALA A 227 -4.46 10.69 -18.24
CA ALA A 227 -4.98 10.22 -19.51
C ALA A 227 -5.27 11.39 -20.48
N ALA A 228 -5.79 12.51 -19.99
CA ALA A 228 -6.04 13.69 -20.80
C ALA A 228 -4.75 14.41 -21.27
N SER A 229 -3.64 14.24 -20.54
CA SER A 229 -2.35 14.89 -20.84
C SER A 229 -1.33 13.98 -21.53
N THR A 230 -1.60 12.69 -21.61
CA THR A 230 -0.71 11.70 -22.24
C THR A 230 -1.16 11.43 -23.68
N ASP A 231 -0.24 11.57 -24.64
CA ASP A 231 -0.50 11.15 -26.02
C ASP A 231 -0.45 9.62 -26.13
N ALA A 232 -1.62 8.99 -26.29
CA ALA A 232 -1.75 7.54 -26.42
C ALA A 232 -0.93 6.96 -27.60
N ALA A 233 -0.64 7.73 -28.65
CA ALA A 233 0.20 7.26 -29.74
C ALA A 233 1.67 7.01 -29.31
N THR A 234 2.12 7.69 -28.25
CA THR A 234 3.49 7.59 -27.72
C THR A 234 3.65 6.52 -26.65
N VAL A 235 2.54 6.10 -26.02
CA VAL A 235 2.55 5.06 -24.98
C VAL A 235 2.82 3.70 -25.62
N GLN A 236 3.80 2.95 -25.09
CA GLN A 236 4.18 1.62 -25.57
C GLN A 236 4.35 0.65 -24.40
N ALA A 237 3.93 -0.60 -24.61
CA ALA A 237 4.23 -1.68 -23.69
C ALA A 237 5.71 -2.10 -23.83
N PRO A 238 6.40 -2.49 -22.75
CA PRO A 238 7.76 -3.01 -22.81
C PRO A 238 7.91 -4.13 -23.83
N ALA A 239 9.06 -4.21 -24.49
CA ALA A 239 9.38 -5.31 -25.38
C ALA A 239 9.51 -6.63 -24.61
N CYS A 240 9.25 -7.76 -25.28
CA CYS A 240 9.48 -9.09 -24.73
C CYS A 240 10.99 -9.37 -24.66
N PRO A 241 11.59 -9.58 -23.47
CA PRO A 241 12.98 -10.04 -23.40
C PRO A 241 13.16 -11.36 -24.16
N ALA A 242 14.33 -11.58 -24.76
CA ALA A 242 14.59 -12.85 -25.46
C ALA A 242 14.65 -14.06 -24.51
N THR A 243 15.05 -13.83 -23.26
CA THR A 243 15.19 -14.85 -22.23
C THR A 243 14.78 -14.32 -20.86
N LEU A 244 14.18 -15.18 -20.04
CA LEU A 244 13.94 -14.95 -18.63
C LEU A 244 14.69 -16.00 -17.79
N THR A 245 15.17 -15.62 -16.61
CA THR A 245 15.71 -16.59 -15.64
C THR A 245 14.57 -17.11 -14.75
N GLN A 246 14.66 -18.35 -14.26
CA GLN A 246 13.66 -18.87 -13.29
C GLN A 246 13.53 -17.96 -12.06
N ALA A 247 14.62 -17.35 -11.60
CA ALA A 247 14.62 -16.37 -10.51
C ALA A 247 13.81 -15.09 -10.83
N ALA A 248 13.87 -14.60 -12.07
CA ALA A 248 13.03 -13.48 -12.50
C ALA A 248 11.54 -13.87 -12.52
N VAL A 249 11.24 -15.15 -12.77
CA VAL A 249 9.85 -15.63 -12.76
C VAL A 249 9.30 -15.80 -11.35
N SER A 250 10.07 -16.35 -10.40
CA SER A 250 9.67 -16.51 -9.00
C SER A 250 9.66 -15.20 -8.22
N GLY A 251 10.50 -14.23 -8.61
CA GLY A 251 10.66 -12.93 -7.96
C GLY A 251 9.46 -12.00 -8.01
N MET A 252 8.38 -12.33 -8.74
CA MET A 252 7.15 -11.52 -8.72
C MET A 252 6.43 -11.53 -7.37
N THR A 253 6.82 -12.43 -6.47
CA THR A 253 6.37 -12.46 -5.07
C THR A 253 6.92 -11.30 -4.24
N ALA A 254 7.95 -10.58 -4.72
CA ALA A 254 8.57 -9.48 -4.00
C ALA A 254 8.23 -8.11 -4.63
N ASN A 255 7.23 -7.42 -4.08
CA ASN A 255 7.24 -5.98 -3.77
C ASN A 255 7.96 -5.02 -4.76
N THR A 256 7.84 -5.22 -6.07
CA THR A 256 8.41 -4.30 -7.08
C THR A 256 7.40 -3.25 -7.53
N ASP A 257 6.12 -3.44 -7.22
CA ASP A 257 5.18 -2.32 -7.18
C ASP A 257 5.67 -1.33 -6.12
N ALA A 258 5.56 -0.03 -6.41
CA ALA A 258 5.77 0.99 -5.40
C ALA A 258 4.97 0.61 -4.15
N ARG A 259 5.67 0.52 -3.00
CA ARG A 259 5.09 0.12 -1.70
C ARG A 259 3.97 1.05 -1.25
N ASP A 260 3.86 2.20 -1.88
CA ASP A 260 3.04 3.36 -1.51
C ASP A 260 1.54 3.20 -1.76
N GLY A 261 1.07 2.06 -2.30
CA GLY A 261 -0.37 1.81 -2.41
C GLY A 261 -1.07 2.51 -3.57
N ILE A 262 -0.37 3.38 -4.32
CA ILE A 262 -0.97 4.36 -5.24
C ILE A 262 -0.14 4.48 -6.54
N ALA A 263 0.37 3.36 -7.06
CA ALA A 263 1.03 3.38 -8.37
C ALA A 263 0.04 3.80 -9.48
N ARG A 264 0.57 4.43 -10.55
CA ARG A 264 -0.24 5.01 -11.64
C ARG A 264 -1.28 4.04 -12.21
N ASN A 265 -0.95 2.74 -12.31
CA ASN A 265 -1.86 1.68 -12.76
C ASN A 265 -2.28 0.68 -11.65
N ARG A 266 -2.09 0.99 -10.35
CA ARG A 266 -2.52 0.07 -9.29
C ARG A 266 -4.04 0.09 -9.17
N GLY A 267 -4.70 -0.86 -9.81
CA GLY A 267 -6.09 -1.15 -9.53
C GLY A 267 -6.33 -1.66 -8.10
N SER A 268 -7.59 -1.86 -7.72
CA SER A 268 -7.95 -2.44 -6.44
C SER A 268 -7.78 -3.98 -6.43
N VAL A 269 -8.15 -4.62 -5.32
CA VAL A 269 -8.33 -6.09 -5.30
C VAL A 269 -9.38 -6.54 -6.33
N ASP A 270 -10.34 -5.68 -6.67
CA ASP A 270 -11.48 -5.99 -7.53
C ASP A 270 -11.28 -5.59 -9.00
N VAL A 271 -10.35 -4.68 -9.29
CA VAL A 271 -10.07 -4.18 -10.65
C VAL A 271 -8.57 -4.12 -10.81
N PHE A 272 -7.98 -4.78 -11.80
CA PHE A 272 -6.53 -4.73 -12.03
C PHE A 272 -6.08 -3.57 -12.91
N ALA A 273 -6.76 -3.37 -14.04
CA ALA A 273 -6.50 -2.32 -15.01
C ALA A 273 -7.66 -1.30 -14.99
N PRO A 274 -7.59 -0.29 -14.10
CA PRO A 274 -8.65 0.70 -13.92
C PRO A 274 -8.72 1.74 -15.05
N SER A 275 -7.62 1.95 -15.77
CA SER A 275 -7.54 2.84 -16.92
C SER A 275 -7.80 2.11 -18.24
N ALA A 276 -8.21 2.83 -19.29
CA ALA A 276 -8.30 2.26 -20.63
C ALA A 276 -6.92 1.80 -21.12
N LEU A 277 -6.84 0.63 -21.74
CA LEU A 277 -5.60 0.11 -22.30
C LEU A 277 -5.31 0.75 -23.66
N VAL A 278 -4.04 1.06 -23.90
CA VAL A 278 -3.54 1.65 -25.15
C VAL A 278 -2.78 0.62 -25.97
N GLU A 279 -1.95 -0.20 -25.32
CA GLU A 279 -1.22 -1.28 -25.96
C GLU A 279 -1.17 -2.49 -25.03
N VAL A 280 -1.32 -3.67 -25.60
CA VAL A 280 -1.06 -4.95 -24.96
C VAL A 280 0.04 -5.66 -25.72
N ARG A 281 1.03 -6.18 -25.01
CA ARG A 281 2.04 -7.07 -25.58
C ARG A 281 2.05 -8.39 -24.84
N ALA A 282 1.83 -9.46 -25.58
CA ALA A 282 1.88 -10.82 -25.06
C ALA A 282 3.17 -11.50 -25.52
N CYS A 283 3.78 -12.28 -24.65
CA CYS A 283 5.06 -12.95 -24.85
C CYS A 283 4.92 -14.41 -24.40
N ARG A 284 5.27 -15.38 -25.24
CA ARG A 284 5.32 -16.81 -24.87
C ARG A 284 6.74 -17.26 -24.64
N TYR A 285 6.98 -17.89 -23.50
CA TYR A 285 8.25 -18.48 -23.15
C TYR A 285 8.13 -19.96 -22.84
N LEU A 286 9.08 -20.74 -23.33
CA LEU A 286 9.21 -22.17 -23.04
C LEU A 286 10.54 -22.45 -22.34
N ALA A 287 10.58 -23.52 -21.55
CA ALA A 287 11.80 -23.96 -20.89
C ALA A 287 12.95 -24.16 -21.89
N GLY A 288 14.04 -23.45 -21.62
CA GLY A 288 15.32 -23.60 -22.30
C GLY A 288 16.35 -24.32 -21.44
N SER A 289 17.58 -24.33 -21.92
CA SER A 289 18.73 -24.87 -21.19
C SER A 289 19.12 -23.97 -20.00
N GLY A 290 19.68 -24.57 -18.95
CA GLY A 290 20.32 -23.84 -17.85
C GLY A 290 19.36 -23.04 -16.95
N GLY A 291 18.13 -23.49 -16.77
CA GLY A 291 17.16 -22.80 -15.90
C GLY A 291 16.70 -21.44 -16.46
N THR A 292 16.65 -21.32 -17.78
CA THR A 292 16.11 -20.15 -18.47
C THR A 292 14.82 -20.50 -19.19
N LEU A 293 13.96 -19.51 -19.41
CA LEU A 293 12.85 -19.57 -20.34
C LEU A 293 13.22 -18.76 -21.59
N LYS A 294 12.99 -19.32 -22.78
CA LYS A 294 13.28 -18.67 -24.06
C LYS A 294 12.00 -18.17 -24.71
N LEU A 295 12.02 -16.95 -25.22
CA LEU A 295 10.92 -16.38 -25.99
C LEU A 295 10.71 -17.21 -27.26
N THR A 296 9.50 -17.67 -27.51
CA THR A 296 9.14 -18.44 -28.71
C THR A 296 8.11 -17.75 -29.58
N ALA A 297 7.26 -16.90 -28.99
CA ALA A 297 6.30 -16.09 -29.73
C ALA A 297 6.08 -14.75 -29.01
N GLN A 298 5.70 -13.72 -29.77
CA GLN A 298 5.25 -12.45 -29.21
C GLN A 298 4.19 -11.83 -30.11
N HIS A 299 3.31 -11.05 -29.52
CA HIS A 299 2.25 -10.33 -30.21
C HIS A 299 2.05 -8.96 -29.55
N ALA A 300 1.79 -7.93 -30.36
CA ALA A 300 1.46 -6.59 -29.88
C ALA A 300 0.15 -6.14 -30.52
N GLU A 301 -0.74 -5.62 -29.69
CA GLU A 301 -2.10 -5.26 -30.07
C GLU A 301 -2.50 -3.91 -29.44
N ARG A 302 -3.13 -3.06 -30.23
CA ARG A 302 -3.63 -1.74 -29.79
C ARG A 302 -5.14 -1.61 -29.97
N SER A 303 -5.68 -2.19 -31.04
CA SER A 303 -7.09 -2.10 -31.41
C SER A 303 -8.01 -2.93 -30.51
N ALA A 304 -7.56 -4.11 -30.07
CA ALA A 304 -8.34 -4.99 -29.18
C ALA A 304 -8.13 -4.71 -27.68
N ALA A 305 -7.40 -3.64 -27.34
CA ALA A 305 -7.04 -3.32 -25.96
C ALA A 305 -8.25 -3.20 -24.99
N PRO A 306 -9.44 -2.68 -25.39
CA PRO A 306 -10.61 -2.66 -24.52
C PRO A 306 -11.13 -4.05 -24.13
N ALA A 307 -11.30 -4.97 -25.09
CA ALA A 307 -11.81 -6.32 -24.81
C ALA A 307 -10.84 -7.12 -23.92
N VAL A 308 -9.54 -6.92 -24.13
CA VAL A 308 -8.48 -7.58 -23.35
C VAL A 308 -8.45 -7.06 -21.92
N ARG A 309 -8.75 -5.76 -21.72
CA ARG A 309 -8.87 -5.17 -20.38
C ARG A 309 -9.89 -5.90 -19.52
N ASP A 310 -11.08 -6.16 -20.07
CA ASP A 310 -12.16 -6.82 -19.35
C ASP A 310 -11.77 -8.26 -18.97
N LEU A 311 -11.15 -8.99 -19.92
CA LEU A 311 -10.62 -10.33 -19.66
C LEU A 311 -9.53 -10.34 -18.57
N LEU A 312 -8.61 -9.37 -18.59
CA LEU A 312 -7.56 -9.27 -17.57
C LEU A 312 -8.12 -8.92 -16.19
N ASN A 313 -9.08 -7.99 -16.12
CA ASN A 313 -9.75 -7.65 -14.88
C ASN A 313 -10.50 -8.85 -14.29
N GLU A 314 -11.23 -9.60 -15.11
CA GLU A 314 -11.94 -10.79 -14.65
C GLU A 314 -10.97 -11.92 -14.26
N ALA A 315 -9.87 -12.11 -14.99
CA ALA A 315 -8.87 -13.15 -14.71
C ALA A 315 -8.07 -12.90 -13.43
N THR A 316 -7.96 -11.63 -13.01
CA THR A 316 -7.19 -11.23 -11.82
C THR A 316 -8.08 -10.91 -10.61
N LYS A 317 -9.40 -11.07 -10.76
CA LYS A 317 -10.38 -10.82 -9.70
C LYS A 317 -10.36 -11.97 -8.69
N VAL A 318 -10.22 -11.61 -7.41
CA VAL A 318 -10.38 -12.56 -6.31
C VAL A 318 -11.86 -12.89 -6.16
N ARG A 319 -12.20 -14.18 -6.17
CA ARG A 319 -13.58 -14.65 -5.94
C ARG A 319 -13.66 -15.21 -4.55
N GLU A 320 -14.61 -14.74 -3.76
CA GLU A 320 -14.80 -15.16 -2.38
C GLU A 320 -16.21 -15.69 -2.15
N ASN A 321 -16.33 -16.74 -1.34
CA ASN A 321 -17.59 -17.16 -0.75
C ASN A 321 -17.62 -16.67 0.70
N THR A 322 -18.66 -15.91 1.05
CA THR A 322 -18.94 -15.53 2.43
C THR A 322 -19.93 -16.51 3.03
N ASP A 323 -19.57 -17.15 4.14
CA ASP A 323 -20.45 -18.04 4.89
C ASP A 323 -21.49 -17.27 5.73
N ALA A 324 -22.40 -18.00 6.36
CA ALA A 324 -23.46 -17.42 7.20
C ALA A 324 -22.94 -16.71 8.46
N GLU A 325 -21.71 -16.99 8.87
CA GLU A 325 -21.03 -16.39 10.03
C GLU A 325 -20.22 -15.14 9.64
N GLY A 326 -20.16 -14.82 8.34
CA GLY A 326 -19.40 -13.70 7.79
C GLY A 326 -17.93 -14.02 7.48
N GLY A 327 -17.52 -15.29 7.59
CA GLY A 327 -16.21 -15.77 7.16
C GLY A 327 -16.10 -15.77 5.64
N SER A 328 -15.00 -15.25 5.10
CA SER A 328 -14.75 -15.20 3.66
C SER A 328 -13.67 -16.20 3.25
N THR A 329 -13.94 -17.03 2.25
CA THR A 329 -12.97 -17.97 1.69
C THR A 329 -12.79 -17.72 0.20
N VAL A 330 -11.53 -17.54 -0.24
CA VAL A 330 -11.21 -17.39 -1.67
C VAL A 330 -11.42 -18.71 -2.41
N THR A 331 -12.19 -18.70 -3.49
CA THR A 331 -12.63 -19.91 -4.22
C THR A 331 -11.85 -20.18 -5.49
N ASN A 332 -11.10 -19.21 -5.99
CA ASN A 332 -10.38 -19.30 -7.26
C ASN A 332 -8.85 -19.28 -7.11
N LEU A 333 -8.32 -19.65 -5.94
CA LEU A 333 -6.88 -19.84 -5.76
C LEU A 333 -6.39 -21.02 -6.59
N ALA A 334 -5.27 -20.84 -7.29
CA ALA A 334 -4.55 -21.94 -7.91
C ALA A 334 -3.58 -22.57 -6.89
N GLY A 335 -3.58 -23.90 -6.78
CA GLY A 335 -2.73 -24.67 -5.86
C GLY A 335 -1.29 -24.89 -6.35
N CYS A 336 -0.73 -23.96 -7.13
CA CYS A 336 0.60 -24.13 -7.72
C CYS A 336 1.70 -23.94 -6.66
N ALA A 337 2.59 -24.93 -6.52
CA ALA A 337 3.74 -24.83 -5.64
C ALA A 337 4.73 -23.76 -6.17
N VAL A 338 5.19 -22.88 -5.27
CA VAL A 338 6.02 -21.70 -5.59
C VAL A 338 7.45 -22.03 -6.04
N ASP A 339 7.90 -23.27 -5.86
CA ASP A 339 9.28 -23.71 -6.10
C ASP A 339 9.44 -24.71 -7.27
N VAL A 340 8.44 -24.83 -8.14
CA VAL A 340 8.51 -25.76 -9.28
C VAL A 340 9.08 -25.08 -10.52
N ALA A 341 9.97 -25.78 -11.22
CA ALA A 341 10.51 -25.31 -12.48
C ALA A 341 9.39 -25.06 -13.50
N ILE A 342 9.32 -23.83 -14.01
CA ILE A 342 8.28 -23.42 -14.95
C ILE A 342 8.65 -23.93 -16.35
N GLY A 343 7.74 -24.69 -16.95
CA GLY A 343 7.93 -25.28 -18.28
C GLY A 343 7.45 -24.37 -19.42
N SER A 344 6.41 -23.59 -19.15
CA SER A 344 5.77 -22.69 -20.11
C SER A 344 5.12 -21.52 -19.38
N LEU A 345 5.33 -20.32 -19.90
CA LEU A 345 4.88 -19.05 -19.33
C LEU A 345 4.44 -18.12 -20.44
N ASP A 346 3.25 -17.54 -20.32
CA ASP A 346 2.89 -16.35 -21.08
C ASP A 346 3.04 -15.11 -20.16
N VAL A 347 3.61 -14.03 -20.68
CA VAL A 347 3.74 -12.74 -20.00
C VAL A 347 2.94 -11.72 -20.80
N ILE A 348 2.08 -10.97 -20.13
CA ILE A 348 1.25 -9.93 -20.71
C ILE A 348 1.70 -8.60 -20.10
N TRP A 349 2.30 -7.77 -20.93
CA TRP A 349 2.55 -6.37 -20.62
C TRP A 349 1.38 -5.55 -21.10
N ILE A 350 0.84 -4.72 -20.21
CA ILE A 350 -0.18 -3.74 -20.56
C ILE A 350 0.37 -2.34 -20.36
N ALA A 351 0.07 -1.45 -21.31
CA ALA A 351 0.28 -0.02 -21.17
C ALA A 351 -1.07 0.69 -21.28
N ASP A 352 -1.37 1.58 -20.34
CA ASP A 352 -2.66 2.27 -20.24
C ASP A 352 -2.61 3.72 -20.73
N ALA A 353 -3.79 4.36 -20.79
CA ALA A 353 -3.93 5.74 -21.23
C ALA A 353 -3.17 6.76 -20.36
N THR A 354 -2.76 6.38 -19.14
CA THR A 354 -1.96 7.23 -18.24
C THR A 354 -0.45 7.09 -18.49
N GLY A 355 -0.06 6.26 -19.46
CA GLY A 355 1.33 5.88 -19.75
C GLY A 355 1.90 4.89 -18.74
N ALA A 356 1.07 4.33 -17.86
CA ALA A 356 1.51 3.38 -16.86
C ALA A 356 1.54 1.97 -17.43
N VAL A 357 2.47 1.17 -16.92
CA VAL A 357 2.72 -0.20 -17.39
C VAL A 357 2.47 -1.19 -16.27
N SER A 358 1.91 -2.35 -16.59
CA SER A 358 1.76 -3.46 -15.65
C SER A 358 1.98 -4.81 -16.32
N GLU A 359 2.26 -5.80 -15.49
CA GLU A 359 2.58 -7.17 -15.91
C GLU A 359 1.55 -8.15 -15.35
N VAL A 360 1.09 -9.09 -16.19
CA VAL A 360 0.36 -10.29 -15.78
C VAL A 360 1.11 -11.50 -16.32
N ARG A 361 1.34 -12.50 -15.46
CA ARG A 361 1.90 -13.78 -15.88
C ARG A 361 0.83 -14.84 -15.90
N VAL A 362 0.82 -15.65 -16.95
CA VAL A 362 -0.02 -16.84 -17.07
C VAL A 362 0.92 -18.04 -17.15
N LEU A 363 1.07 -18.74 -16.04
CA LEU A 363 1.80 -19.99 -16.01
C LEU A 363 0.94 -21.04 -16.69
N ARG A 364 1.54 -21.79 -17.63
CA ARG A 364 0.87 -22.85 -18.40
C ARG A 364 1.30 -24.25 -17.95
N ALA A 365 2.53 -24.38 -17.46
CA ALA A 365 3.09 -25.63 -16.95
C ALA A 365 4.06 -25.34 -15.78
N PRO A 366 4.03 -26.11 -14.69
CA PRO A 366 3.35 -27.41 -14.52
C PRO A 366 1.84 -27.35 -14.24
N CYS A 367 1.31 -26.16 -13.96
CA CYS A 367 -0.09 -25.92 -13.66
C CYS A 367 -0.52 -24.60 -14.31
N ALA A 368 -1.83 -24.45 -14.50
CA ALA A 368 -2.42 -23.25 -15.08
C ALA A 368 -2.77 -22.25 -13.96
N GLU A 369 -2.07 -21.12 -13.89
CA GLU A 369 -2.44 -20.02 -13.00
C GLU A 369 -2.14 -18.64 -13.61
N VAL A 370 -2.91 -17.64 -13.19
CA VAL A 370 -2.69 -16.22 -13.47
C VAL A 370 -2.10 -15.56 -12.23
N ARG A 371 -1.05 -14.77 -12.41
CA ARG A 371 -0.38 -14.02 -11.35
C ARG A 371 -0.22 -12.55 -11.73
N ARG A 372 -0.41 -11.69 -10.75
CA ARG A 372 0.00 -10.28 -10.75
C ARG A 372 0.79 -10.00 -9.47
N ALA A 373 1.55 -8.91 -9.45
CA ALA A 373 2.32 -8.51 -8.29
C ALA A 373 1.40 -8.35 -7.04
N GLY A 374 1.92 -8.78 -5.89
CA GLY A 374 1.22 -8.68 -4.60
C GLY A 374 0.03 -9.63 -4.40
N MET A 375 -0.20 -10.59 -5.30
CA MET A 375 -1.32 -11.54 -5.22
C MET A 375 -0.85 -12.99 -5.40
N GLY A 376 -1.53 -13.92 -4.74
CA GLY A 376 -1.38 -15.36 -5.00
C GLY A 376 -1.84 -15.75 -6.41
N GLY A 377 -1.50 -16.97 -6.82
CA GLY A 377 -1.98 -17.51 -8.09
C GLY A 377 -3.48 -17.72 -8.13
N LEU A 378 -4.13 -17.30 -9.20
CA LEU A 378 -5.54 -17.54 -9.47
C LEU A 378 -5.72 -18.53 -10.62
N VAL A 379 -6.86 -19.23 -10.66
CA VAL A 379 -7.21 -20.13 -11.77
C VAL A 379 -7.28 -19.36 -13.09
N VAL A 380 -6.67 -19.88 -14.15
CA VAL A 380 -6.71 -19.27 -15.48
C VAL A 380 -8.10 -19.34 -16.09
N LEU A 381 -8.60 -18.20 -16.55
CA LEU A 381 -9.83 -18.15 -17.34
C LEU A 381 -9.61 -18.76 -18.74
N PRO A 382 -10.46 -19.70 -19.17
CA PRO A 382 -10.37 -20.30 -20.51
C PRO A 382 -10.36 -19.26 -21.65
N GLU A 383 -11.12 -18.18 -21.50
CA GLU A 383 -11.22 -17.10 -22.48
C GLU A 383 -9.88 -16.36 -22.63
N LEU A 384 -9.22 -16.06 -21.51
CA LEU A 384 -7.88 -15.45 -21.53
C LEU A 384 -6.85 -16.40 -22.14
N ALA A 385 -6.87 -17.68 -21.74
CA ALA A 385 -5.99 -18.70 -22.30
C ALA A 385 -6.16 -18.83 -23.81
N GLY A 386 -7.41 -18.90 -24.29
CA GLY A 386 -7.76 -18.98 -25.71
C GLY A 386 -7.36 -17.74 -26.49
N GLN A 387 -7.52 -16.54 -25.93
CA GLN A 387 -7.06 -15.29 -26.54
C GLN A 387 -5.53 -15.31 -26.74
N LEU A 388 -4.78 -15.68 -25.70
CA LEU A 388 -3.32 -15.81 -25.77
C LEU A 388 -2.89 -16.89 -26.75
N ASP A 389 -3.61 -18.01 -26.81
CA ASP A 389 -3.36 -19.08 -27.77
C ASP A 389 -3.74 -18.69 -29.20
N GLY A 390 -4.55 -17.66 -29.42
CA GLY A 390 -4.79 -17.07 -30.73
C GLY A 390 -3.64 -16.16 -31.16
N TRP A 391 -3.10 -15.38 -30.21
CA TRP A 391 -2.01 -14.43 -30.44
C TRP A 391 -0.62 -15.05 -30.55
N LEU A 392 -0.37 -16.14 -29.83
CA LEU A 392 0.96 -16.71 -29.60
C LEU A 392 1.14 -18.11 -30.23
N ARG A 393 0.50 -18.36 -31.38
CA ARG A 393 0.66 -19.61 -32.15
C ARG A 393 1.97 -19.68 -32.90
#